data_AF-A0A2N5ZIF2-F1
#
_entry.id   AF-A0A2N5ZIF2-F1
#
_cell.length_a   1.000
_cell.length_b   1.000
_cell.length_c   1.000
_cell.angle_alpha   90.00
_cell.angle_beta   90.00
_cell.angle_gamma   90.00
#
_symmetry.space_group_name_H-M   'P 1'
#
loop_
_entity.id
_entity.type
_entity.pdbx_description
1 polymer ?
#
loop_
_entity_poly.entity_id
_entity_poly.type
_entity_poly.pdbx_seq_one_letter_code
_entity_poly.pdbx_strand_id
1 'polypeptide(L)'
;MIKKKKLIFRLIILFCIVVVIYRLNGVRLHIKGDLNFSGSRSTSVEENKKVFLYVYLKYLGENLSYDELNKLIPEGESFKSIEDLANLIDKYSCFKIPKNLEYIKKCIDHKVPVIIFSKKDPLFIIGYNSISGKFIVIDSRKFIEDSYLLSMDINKISRIDKAILSDFLKESEALIILKKYSDFYENEFERESILKI
;
A
#
# COMPACT_ATOMS: atom_id res chain seq x y z
N MET A 1 -35.51 -26.59 38.92
CA MET A 1 -34.35 -26.73 38.00
C MET A 1 -34.38 -25.87 36.73
N ILE A 2 -35.55 -25.42 36.24
CA ILE A 2 -35.68 -24.66 34.98
C ILE A 2 -35.09 -23.23 35.04
N LYS A 3 -35.09 -22.58 36.21
CA LYS A 3 -34.55 -21.21 36.39
C LYS A 3 -33.02 -21.10 36.19
N LYS A 4 -32.25 -22.13 36.60
CA LYS A 4 -30.77 -22.15 36.41
C LYS A 4 -30.38 -22.26 34.93
N LYS A 5 -31.14 -23.03 34.13
CA LYS A 5 -30.87 -23.18 32.69
C LYS A 5 -31.07 -21.89 31.90
N LYS A 6 -32.09 -21.08 32.24
CA LYS A 6 -32.33 -19.76 31.63
C LYS A 6 -31.23 -18.75 31.98
N LEU A 7 -30.66 -18.82 33.18
CA LEU A 7 -29.56 -17.95 33.60
C LEU A 7 -28.26 -18.26 32.85
N ILE A 8 -27.93 -19.54 32.69
CA ILE A 8 -26.76 -19.98 31.94
C ILE A 8 -26.86 -19.57 30.47
N PHE A 9 -28.03 -19.74 29.85
CA PHE A 9 -28.24 -19.35 28.46
C PHE A 9 -28.07 -17.83 28.24
N ARG A 10 -28.54 -17.00 29.18
CA ARG A 10 -28.33 -15.55 29.14
C ARG A 10 -26.87 -15.15 29.31
N LEU A 11 -26.12 -15.86 30.16
CA LEU A 11 -24.68 -15.64 30.33
C LEU A 11 -23.89 -16.03 29.07
N ILE A 12 -24.27 -17.11 28.38
CA ILE A 12 -23.64 -17.51 27.11
C ILE A 12 -23.90 -16.45 26.03
N ILE A 13 -25.13 -15.97 25.89
CA ILE A 13 -25.44 -14.91 24.90
C ILE A 13 -24.67 -13.64 25.22
N LEU A 14 -24.61 -13.23 26.49
CA LEU A 14 -23.85 -12.05 26.91
C LEU A 14 -22.36 -12.23 26.62
N PHE A 15 -21.79 -13.41 26.89
CA PHE A 15 -20.41 -13.73 26.56
C PHE A 15 -20.15 -13.68 25.04
N CYS A 16 -21.05 -14.24 24.22
CA CYS A 16 -20.95 -14.17 22.77
C CYS A 16 -21.01 -12.73 22.26
N ILE A 17 -21.91 -11.89 22.79
CA ILE A 17 -22.01 -10.48 22.44
C ILE A 17 -20.72 -9.73 22.83
N VAL A 18 -20.19 -9.97 24.04
CA VAL A 18 -18.93 -9.36 24.50
C VAL A 18 -17.76 -9.79 23.61
N VAL A 19 -17.67 -11.08 23.23
CA VAL A 19 -16.62 -11.57 22.33
C VAL A 19 -16.75 -10.98 20.92
N VAL A 20 -17.97 -10.82 20.41
CA VAL A 20 -18.21 -10.18 19.11
C VAL A 20 -17.88 -8.69 19.16
N ILE A 21 -18.29 -7.96 20.20
CA ILE A 21 -17.94 -6.55 20.39
C ILE A 21 -16.42 -6.40 20.59
N TYR A 22 -15.78 -7.28 21.36
CA TYR A 22 -14.33 -7.25 21.57
C TYR A 22 -13.57 -7.66 20.31
N ARG A 23 -14.09 -8.57 19.48
CA ARG A 23 -13.51 -8.83 18.16
C ARG A 23 -13.74 -7.67 17.20
N LEU A 24 -14.90 -7.03 17.17
CA LEU A 24 -15.16 -5.90 16.28
C LEU A 24 -14.39 -4.64 16.70
N ASN A 25 -14.30 -4.36 18.01
CA ASN A 25 -13.51 -3.25 18.56
C ASN A 25 -12.02 -3.57 18.61
N GLY A 26 -11.64 -4.81 18.89
CA GLY A 26 -10.26 -5.29 18.84
C GLY A 26 -9.72 -5.34 17.41
N VAL A 27 -10.54 -5.72 16.43
CA VAL A 27 -10.24 -5.58 14.99
C VAL A 27 -10.25 -4.11 14.59
N ARG A 28 -11.12 -3.24 15.13
CA ARG A 28 -11.02 -1.77 14.88
C ARG A 28 -9.79 -1.14 15.53
N LEU A 29 -9.35 -1.63 16.70
CA LEU A 29 -8.16 -1.17 17.43
C LEU A 29 -6.88 -1.77 16.86
N HIS A 30 -6.91 -2.96 16.26
CA HIS A 30 -5.83 -3.51 15.45
C HIS A 30 -5.83 -2.94 14.04
N ILE A 31 -6.97 -2.57 13.45
CA ILE A 31 -6.99 -1.86 12.16
C ILE A 31 -6.51 -0.43 12.35
N LYS A 32 -6.94 0.25 13.43
CA LYS A 32 -6.34 1.52 13.83
C LYS A 32 -4.93 1.35 14.39
N GLY A 33 -4.55 0.19 14.92
CA GLY A 33 -3.28 -0.09 15.58
C GLY A 33 -2.17 -0.52 14.62
N ASP A 34 -2.50 -1.35 13.64
CA ASP A 34 -1.66 -1.74 12.50
C ASP A 34 -1.55 -0.60 11.47
N LEU A 35 -2.47 0.38 11.52
CA LEU A 35 -2.33 1.71 10.90
C LEU A 35 -1.96 2.80 11.91
N ASN A 36 -1.77 2.48 13.20
CA ASN A 36 -1.16 3.45 14.10
C ASN A 36 0.31 3.36 13.75
N PHE A 37 0.72 4.32 12.95
CA PHE A 37 2.08 4.65 12.56
C PHE A 37 2.92 5.04 13.79
N SER A 38 2.99 4.16 14.80
CA SER A 38 3.66 4.38 16.08
C SER A 38 4.96 3.58 16.12
N GLY A 39 5.94 4.17 15.47
CA GLY A 39 7.28 3.68 15.20
C GLY A 39 7.65 4.35 13.87
N SER A 40 8.59 5.27 13.76
CA SER A 40 9.62 5.77 14.67
C SER A 40 10.23 7.02 13.98
N ARG A 41 10.72 7.99 14.76
CA ARG A 41 11.21 9.32 14.32
C ARG A 41 10.19 10.14 13.50
N SER A 42 10.19 11.45 13.69
CA SER A 42 9.41 12.35 12.84
C SER A 42 10.04 12.41 11.44
N THR A 43 9.81 11.41 10.59
CA THR A 43 10.22 11.44 9.19
C THR A 43 9.28 12.36 8.43
N SER A 44 9.85 13.26 7.64
CA SER A 44 9.05 14.18 6.83
C SER A 44 8.34 13.41 5.70
N VAL A 45 7.23 13.97 5.20
CA VAL A 45 6.50 13.42 4.05
C VAL A 45 7.42 13.28 2.84
N GLU A 46 8.34 14.23 2.70
CA GLU A 46 9.34 14.28 1.65
C GLU A 46 10.31 13.09 1.73
N GLU A 47 10.79 12.75 2.92
CA GLU A 47 11.68 11.60 3.13
C GLU A 47 10.96 10.28 2.81
N ASN A 48 9.70 10.12 3.25
CA ASN A 48 8.89 8.93 2.94
C ASN A 48 8.75 8.69 1.42
N LYS A 49 8.56 9.78 0.66
CA LYS A 49 8.45 9.74 -0.80
C LYS A 49 9.75 9.37 -1.48
N LYS A 50 10.89 9.89 -1.01
CA LYS A 50 12.20 9.48 -1.53
C LYS A 50 12.49 8.01 -1.28
N VAL A 51 12.26 7.55 -0.06
CA VAL A 51 12.46 6.14 0.31
C VAL A 51 11.53 5.24 -0.48
N PHE A 52 10.28 5.66 -0.71
CA PHE A 52 9.37 4.97 -1.62
C PHE A 52 9.99 4.81 -3.01
N LEU A 53 10.48 5.89 -3.61
CA LEU A 53 11.07 5.84 -4.95
C LEU A 53 12.32 4.95 -4.99
N TYR A 54 13.17 5.02 -3.97
CA TYR A 54 14.32 4.14 -3.84
C TYR A 54 13.91 2.66 -3.85
N VAL A 55 12.99 2.29 -2.96
CA VAL A 55 12.55 0.89 -2.82
C VAL A 55 11.87 0.41 -4.09
N TYR A 56 11.10 1.29 -4.73
CA TYR A 56 10.49 1.03 -6.02
C TYR A 56 11.53 0.75 -7.11
N LEU A 57 12.53 1.62 -7.28
CA LEU A 57 13.61 1.42 -8.26
C LEU A 57 14.40 0.14 -7.98
N LYS A 58 14.67 -0.17 -6.70
CA LYS A 58 15.28 -1.45 -6.31
C LYS A 58 14.44 -2.65 -6.68
N TYR A 59 13.13 -2.59 -6.46
CA TYR A 59 12.21 -3.66 -6.89
C TYR A 59 12.26 -3.88 -8.41
N LEU A 60 12.47 -2.82 -9.20
CA LEU A 60 12.64 -2.92 -10.64
C LEU A 60 14.00 -3.47 -11.08
N GLY A 61 14.93 -3.70 -10.15
CA GLY A 61 16.28 -4.20 -10.41
C GLY A 61 17.30 -3.10 -10.71
N GLU A 62 17.00 -1.84 -10.41
CA GLU A 62 17.93 -0.75 -10.70
C GLU A 62 19.09 -0.68 -9.70
N ASN A 63 20.28 -0.54 -10.26
CA ASN A 63 21.53 -0.39 -9.53
C ASN A 63 21.79 1.09 -9.20
N LEU A 64 20.78 1.78 -8.65
CA LEU A 64 20.92 3.12 -8.10
C LEU A 64 21.15 3.02 -6.58
N SER A 65 22.19 3.66 -6.06
CA SER A 65 22.40 3.82 -4.62
C SER A 65 21.48 4.91 -4.05
N TYR A 66 21.26 4.89 -2.73
CA TYR A 66 20.43 5.92 -2.09
C TYR A 66 21.10 7.30 -2.20
N ASP A 67 22.43 7.36 -2.14
CA ASP A 67 23.21 8.59 -2.29
C ASP A 67 23.09 9.18 -3.70
N GLU A 68 23.07 8.35 -4.74
CA GLU A 68 22.81 8.81 -6.11
C GLU A 68 21.38 9.34 -6.24
N LEU A 69 20.40 8.69 -5.61
CA LEU A 69 19.03 9.20 -5.57
C LEU A 69 18.94 10.55 -4.84
N ASN A 70 19.66 10.73 -3.73
CA ASN A 70 19.70 12.00 -2.98
C ASN A 70 20.36 13.15 -3.77
N LYS A 71 21.26 12.83 -4.71
CA LYS A 71 21.80 13.83 -5.64
C LYS A 71 20.78 14.25 -6.70
N LEU A 72 19.90 13.33 -7.10
CA LEU A 72 18.81 13.61 -8.06
C LEU A 72 17.65 14.35 -7.39
N ILE A 73 17.39 14.10 -6.12
CA ILE A 73 16.32 14.70 -5.33
C ILE A 73 16.92 15.28 -4.05
N PRO A 74 17.22 16.59 -4.01
CA PRO A 74 17.87 17.25 -2.88
C PRO A 74 17.12 17.08 -1.55
N GLU A 75 17.83 17.14 -0.43
CA GLU A 75 17.26 17.04 0.93
C GLU A 75 16.14 18.07 1.15
N GLY A 76 15.00 17.64 1.70
CA GLY A 76 13.80 18.47 1.83
C GLY A 76 12.97 18.64 0.57
N GLU A 77 13.41 18.12 -0.58
CA GLU A 77 12.62 18.07 -1.81
C GLU A 77 12.07 16.67 -2.07
N SER A 78 10.94 16.58 -2.77
CA SER A 78 10.34 15.32 -3.22
C SER A 78 9.47 15.59 -4.44
N PHE A 79 9.01 14.53 -5.10
CA PHE A 79 7.99 14.67 -6.13
C PHE A 79 6.67 15.17 -5.52
N LYS A 80 6.14 16.26 -6.08
CA LYS A 80 4.94 16.94 -5.59
C LYS A 80 3.70 16.52 -6.36
N SER A 81 3.88 16.07 -7.59
CA SER A 81 2.81 15.60 -8.46
C SER A 81 3.11 14.22 -9.07
N ILE A 82 2.09 13.69 -9.75
CA ILE A 82 2.21 12.45 -10.51
C ILE A 82 3.17 12.64 -11.68
N GLU A 83 3.18 13.83 -12.29
CA GLU A 83 4.08 14.20 -13.38
C GLU A 83 5.53 14.26 -12.90
N ASP A 84 5.80 14.80 -11.70
CA ASP A 84 7.14 14.77 -11.11
C ASP A 84 7.61 13.33 -10.88
N LEU A 85 6.73 12.48 -10.35
CA LEU A 85 7.04 11.06 -10.18
C LEU A 85 7.29 10.39 -11.53
N ALA A 86 6.43 10.65 -12.52
CA ALA A 86 6.53 10.14 -13.88
C ALA A 86 7.86 10.53 -14.53
N ASN A 87 8.28 11.79 -14.38
CA ASN A 87 9.56 12.31 -14.87
C ASN A 87 10.75 11.61 -14.21
N LEU A 88 10.69 11.37 -12.90
CA LEU A 88 11.75 10.65 -12.18
C LEU A 88 11.83 9.17 -12.58
N ILE A 89 10.70 8.57 -12.96
CA ILE A 89 10.62 7.20 -13.46
C ILE A 89 10.54 7.14 -15.00
N ASP A 90 10.81 8.23 -15.72
CA ASP A 90 10.50 8.39 -17.16
C ASP A 90 11.16 7.32 -18.03
N LYS A 91 12.36 6.87 -17.61
CA LYS A 91 13.06 5.69 -18.16
C LYS A 91 12.15 4.46 -18.30
N TYR A 92 11.13 4.31 -17.46
CA TYR A 92 10.19 3.19 -17.48
C TYR A 92 8.89 3.48 -18.22
N SER A 93 8.56 4.76 -18.46
CA SER A 93 7.25 5.25 -18.91
C SER A 93 6.08 4.73 -18.02
N CYS A 94 5.08 5.56 -17.74
CA CYS A 94 3.97 5.13 -16.88
C CYS A 94 2.59 5.44 -17.47
N PHE A 95 1.60 4.67 -17.04
CA PHE A 95 0.20 4.86 -17.39
C PHE A 95 -0.62 5.11 -16.14
N LYS A 96 -1.51 6.10 -16.21
CA LYS A 96 -2.58 6.27 -15.24
C LYS A 96 -3.72 5.33 -15.59
N ILE A 97 -4.15 4.55 -14.61
CA ILE A 97 -5.28 3.62 -14.74
C ILE A 97 -6.42 4.06 -13.81
N PRO A 98 -7.67 3.61 -14.05
CA PRO A 98 -8.78 4.00 -13.18
C PRO A 98 -8.58 3.50 -11.75
N LYS A 99 -8.93 4.35 -10.79
CA LYS A 99 -8.79 4.09 -9.35
C LYS A 99 -9.86 3.14 -8.83
N ASN A 100 -9.78 1.85 -9.19
CA ASN A 100 -10.67 0.80 -8.71
C ASN A 100 -9.87 -0.38 -8.13
N LEU A 101 -10.34 -0.94 -7.01
CA LEU A 101 -9.82 -2.16 -6.39
C LEU A 101 -9.84 -3.38 -7.32
N GLU A 102 -10.84 -3.45 -8.21
CA GLU A 102 -10.91 -4.55 -9.19
C GLU A 102 -9.71 -4.50 -10.14
N TYR A 103 -9.34 -3.31 -10.62
CA TYR A 103 -8.18 -3.11 -11.48
C TYR A 103 -6.87 -3.42 -10.76
N ILE A 104 -6.74 -3.02 -9.49
CA ILE A 104 -5.60 -3.42 -8.66
C ILE A 104 -5.52 -4.94 -8.61
N LYS A 105 -6.63 -5.63 -8.33
CA LYS A 105 -6.65 -7.09 -8.26
C LYS A 105 -6.25 -7.74 -9.59
N LYS A 106 -6.80 -7.29 -10.71
CA LYS A 106 -6.43 -7.80 -12.05
C LYS A 106 -4.92 -7.67 -12.31
N CYS A 107 -4.34 -6.51 -11.98
CA CYS A 107 -2.89 -6.29 -12.11
C CYS A 107 -2.12 -7.31 -11.29
N ILE A 108 -2.48 -7.47 -10.03
CA ILE A 108 -1.82 -8.40 -9.12
C ILE A 108 -1.95 -9.86 -9.56
N ASP A 109 -3.11 -10.28 -10.05
CA ASP A 109 -3.33 -11.64 -10.57
C ASP A 109 -2.41 -11.94 -11.77
N HIS A 110 -2.02 -10.91 -12.52
CA HIS A 110 -1.05 -10.97 -13.63
C HIS A 110 0.39 -10.65 -13.22
N LYS A 111 0.68 -10.58 -11.91
CA LYS A 111 2.00 -10.22 -11.36
C LYS A 111 2.49 -8.83 -11.81
N VAL A 112 1.56 -7.93 -12.12
CA VAL A 112 1.82 -6.53 -12.44
C VAL A 112 1.71 -5.71 -11.15
N PRO A 113 2.82 -5.16 -10.64
CA PRO A 113 2.79 -4.35 -9.44
C PRO A 113 2.19 -2.97 -9.74
N VAL A 114 1.57 -2.36 -8.74
CA VAL A 114 0.77 -1.14 -8.91
C VAL A 114 1.20 -0.08 -7.91
N ILE A 115 1.35 1.16 -8.37
CA ILE A 115 1.57 2.32 -7.50
C ILE A 115 0.23 3.03 -7.27
N ILE A 116 -0.11 3.26 -6.00
CA ILE A 116 -1.13 4.26 -5.65
C ILE A 116 -0.40 5.54 -5.27
N PHE A 117 -0.60 6.59 -6.04
CA PHE A 117 -0.03 7.90 -5.77
C PHE A 117 -0.93 8.73 -4.87
N SER A 118 -0.38 9.27 -3.79
CA SER A 118 -1.01 10.23 -2.90
C SER A 118 -0.03 11.36 -2.57
N LYS A 119 -0.53 12.58 -2.34
CA LYS A 119 0.32 13.72 -1.92
C LYS A 119 1.03 13.47 -0.60
N LYS A 120 0.47 12.61 0.26
CA LYS A 120 1.04 12.25 1.56
C LYS A 120 1.98 11.06 1.38
N ASP A 121 1.46 9.84 1.41
CA ASP A 121 2.27 8.63 1.40
C ASP A 121 1.90 7.75 0.19
N PRO A 122 2.72 7.66 -0.87
CA PRO A 122 2.46 6.72 -1.96
C PRO A 122 2.56 5.27 -1.48
N LEU A 123 1.74 4.38 -2.05
CA LEU A 123 1.75 2.95 -1.75
C LEU A 123 2.17 2.13 -2.97
N PHE A 124 2.95 1.08 -2.73
CA PHE A 124 3.37 0.15 -3.76
C PHE A 124 2.81 -1.25 -3.47
N ILE A 125 1.90 -1.72 -4.32
CA ILE A 125 1.20 -2.99 -4.18
C ILE A 125 1.86 -4.02 -5.09
N ILE A 126 2.23 -5.16 -4.53
CA ILE A 126 2.97 -6.21 -5.23
C ILE A 126 2.26 -7.56 -5.21
N GLY A 127 1.18 -7.69 -4.43
CA GLY A 127 0.55 -8.99 -4.25
C GLY A 127 -0.83 -8.94 -3.59
N TYR A 128 -1.48 -10.10 -3.57
CA TYR A 128 -2.74 -10.34 -2.88
C TYR A 128 -2.68 -11.74 -2.28
N ASN A 129 -2.97 -11.86 -0.99
CA ASN A 129 -3.03 -13.12 -0.30
C ASN A 129 -4.50 -13.59 -0.25
N SER A 130 -4.83 -14.59 -1.07
CA SER A 130 -6.20 -15.11 -1.20
C SER A 130 -6.75 -15.75 0.08
N ILE A 131 -5.87 -16.33 0.92
CA ILE A 131 -6.25 -16.99 2.18
C ILE A 131 -6.72 -15.95 3.20
N SER A 132 -5.97 -14.86 3.34
CA SER A 132 -6.27 -13.79 4.30
C SER A 132 -7.16 -12.68 3.73
N GLY A 133 -7.32 -12.63 2.41
CA GLY A 133 -8.04 -11.57 1.71
C GLY A 133 -7.33 -10.21 1.72
N LYS A 134 -6.03 -10.17 2.00
CA LYS A 134 -5.25 -8.92 2.17
C LYS A 134 -4.34 -8.63 0.98
N PHE A 135 -4.19 -7.35 0.66
CA PHE A 135 -3.19 -6.86 -0.30
C PHE A 135 -1.81 -6.82 0.34
N ILE A 136 -0.81 -7.19 -0.43
CA ILE A 136 0.60 -7.16 -0.04
C ILE A 136 1.18 -5.86 -0.58
N VAL A 137 1.65 -5.03 0.34
CA VAL A 137 2.21 -3.71 0.04
C VAL A 137 3.60 -3.57 0.59
N ILE A 138 4.44 -2.87 -0.17
CA ILE A 138 5.72 -2.38 0.32
C ILE A 138 5.46 -1.03 0.98
N ASP A 139 5.64 -0.97 2.30
CA ASP A 139 5.48 0.24 3.09
C ASP A 139 6.84 0.89 3.29
N SER A 140 7.12 1.96 2.54
CA SER A 140 8.42 2.65 2.56
C SER A 140 8.79 3.20 3.94
N ARG A 141 7.83 3.45 4.83
CA ARG A 141 8.10 3.94 6.20
C ARG A 141 8.83 2.91 7.05
N LYS A 142 8.57 1.62 6.84
CA LYS A 142 9.27 0.51 7.51
C LYS A 142 10.73 0.35 7.06
N PHE A 143 11.13 1.04 5.99
CA PHE A 143 12.51 1.05 5.53
C PHE A 143 13.33 2.17 6.18
N ILE A 144 12.69 3.14 6.82
CA ILE A 144 13.35 4.27 7.49
C ILE A 144 13.83 3.88 8.89
N GLU A 145 13.25 2.82 9.46
CA GLU A 145 13.56 2.28 10.77
C GLU A 145 14.95 1.64 10.87
N ASP A 146 15.42 1.04 9.79
CA ASP A 146 16.73 0.38 9.76
C ASP A 146 17.73 1.31 9.10
N SER A 147 18.21 2.27 9.88
CA SER A 147 19.35 3.11 9.54
C SER A 147 20.42 2.26 8.83
N TYR A 148 20.62 2.54 7.53
CA TYR A 148 21.70 2.03 6.68
C TYR A 148 21.60 0.61 6.10
N LEU A 149 20.49 -0.11 6.26
CA LEU A 149 20.28 -1.40 5.55
C LEU A 149 18.93 -1.43 4.84
N LEU A 150 18.91 -0.80 3.66
CA LEU A 150 17.85 -0.97 2.67
C LEU A 150 17.94 -2.34 1.97
N SER A 151 18.15 -3.42 2.73
CA SER A 151 17.89 -4.76 2.24
C SER A 151 16.37 -4.94 2.14
N MET A 152 15.88 -5.43 0.99
CA MET A 152 14.49 -5.85 0.85
C MET A 152 14.24 -7.07 1.75
N ASP A 153 13.98 -6.82 3.04
CA ASP A 153 13.55 -7.84 3.99
C ASP A 153 12.04 -8.07 3.83
N ILE A 154 11.65 -9.34 3.70
CA ILE A 154 10.27 -9.79 3.63
C ILE A 154 9.45 -9.35 4.86
N ASN A 155 10.11 -9.07 5.98
CA ASN A 155 9.49 -8.53 7.21
C ASN A 155 9.02 -7.07 7.06
N LYS A 156 9.55 -6.33 6.09
CA LYS A 156 9.15 -4.94 5.78
C LYS A 156 7.91 -4.85 4.88
N ILE A 157 7.36 -6.01 4.50
CA ILE A 157 6.13 -6.12 3.72
C ILE A 157 4.92 -5.99 4.63
N SER A 158 4.07 -5.02 4.33
CA SER A 158 2.80 -4.78 5.03
C SER A 158 1.66 -5.53 4.35
N ARG A 159 0.61 -5.84 5.13
CA ARG A 159 -0.63 -6.45 4.62
C ARG A 159 -1.79 -5.54 4.93
N ILE A 160 -2.49 -5.08 3.89
CA ILE A 160 -3.59 -4.12 4.00
C ILE A 160 -4.92 -4.80 3.64
N ASP A 161 -5.92 -4.61 4.48
CA ASP A 161 -7.28 -5.06 4.24
C ASP A 161 -7.95 -4.28 3.10
N LYS A 162 -8.84 -4.93 2.35
CA LYS A 162 -9.54 -4.34 1.20
C LYS A 162 -10.26 -3.02 1.54
N ALA A 163 -10.87 -2.93 2.73
CA ALA A 163 -11.59 -1.73 3.17
C ALA A 163 -10.64 -0.53 3.33
N ILE A 164 -9.50 -0.73 4.00
CA ILE A 164 -8.46 0.30 4.19
C ILE A 164 -7.93 0.77 2.83
N LEU A 165 -7.62 -0.17 1.94
CA LEU A 165 -7.15 0.16 0.60
C LEU A 165 -8.20 0.93 -0.20
N SER A 166 -9.48 0.58 -0.05
CA SER A 166 -10.59 1.28 -0.70
C SER A 166 -10.67 2.74 -0.27
N ASP A 167 -10.48 3.01 1.02
CA ASP A 167 -10.56 4.38 1.55
C ASP A 167 -9.33 5.18 1.14
N PHE A 168 -8.14 4.57 1.19
CA PHE A 168 -6.91 5.16 0.66
C PHE A 168 -7.03 5.53 -0.82
N LEU A 169 -7.64 4.67 -1.63
CA LEU A 169 -7.83 4.88 -3.07
C LEU A 169 -8.74 6.09 -3.38
N LYS A 170 -9.74 6.38 -2.52
CA LYS A 170 -10.58 7.57 -2.65
C LYS A 170 -9.77 8.85 -2.48
N GLU A 171 -8.86 8.86 -1.50
CA GLU A 171 -8.01 10.00 -1.18
C GLU A 171 -6.79 10.15 -2.12
N SER A 172 -6.41 9.05 -2.80
CA SER A 172 -5.29 9.05 -3.74
C SER A 172 -5.58 9.86 -5.01
N GLU A 173 -4.53 10.31 -5.70
CA GLU A 173 -4.69 11.08 -6.94
C GLU A 173 -4.70 10.18 -8.18
N ALA A 174 -3.89 9.12 -8.17
CA ALA A 174 -3.76 8.21 -9.29
C ALA A 174 -3.43 6.79 -8.86
N LEU A 175 -3.82 5.88 -9.75
CA LEU A 175 -3.33 4.52 -9.81
C LEU A 175 -2.42 4.43 -11.03
N ILE A 176 -1.20 3.93 -10.86
CA ILE A 176 -0.14 3.99 -11.86
C ILE A 176 0.44 2.59 -12.09
N ILE A 177 0.65 2.24 -13.35
CA ILE A 177 1.41 1.06 -13.77
C ILE A 177 2.53 1.48 -14.72
N LEU A 178 3.55 0.63 -14.86
CA LEU A 178 4.62 0.86 -15.81
C LEU A 178 4.24 0.45 -17.23
N LYS A 179 4.77 1.16 -18.22
CA LYS A 179 4.59 0.86 -19.64
C LYS A 179 5.17 -0.49 -20.05
N LYS A 180 6.18 -1.01 -19.36
CA LYS A 180 6.66 -2.39 -19.61
C LYS A 180 5.57 -3.46 -19.41
N TYR A 181 4.45 -3.09 -18.78
CA TYR A 181 3.25 -3.92 -18.65
C TYR A 181 2.12 -3.49 -19.59
N SER A 182 2.43 -2.75 -20.67
CA SER A 182 1.46 -2.29 -21.67
C SER A 182 0.68 -3.43 -22.29
N ASP A 183 1.33 -4.57 -22.54
CA ASP A 183 0.69 -5.70 -23.23
C ASP A 183 -0.42 -6.31 -22.37
N PHE A 184 -0.20 -6.43 -21.05
CA PHE A 184 -1.25 -6.81 -20.12
C PHE A 184 -2.40 -5.80 -20.17
N TYR A 185 -2.05 -4.52 -20.21
CA TYR A 185 -2.99 -3.44 -20.09
C TYR A 185 -3.86 -3.23 -21.33
N GLU A 186 -3.31 -3.33 -22.54
CA GLU A 186 -4.05 -3.20 -23.80
C GLU A 186 -5.06 -4.34 -24.00
N ASN A 187 -4.85 -5.49 -23.36
CA ASN A 187 -5.73 -6.65 -23.45
C ASN A 187 -6.81 -6.70 -22.37
N GLU A 188 -6.55 -6.12 -21.19
CA GLU A 188 -7.41 -6.29 -20.00
C GLU A 188 -8.24 -5.06 -19.64
N PHE A 189 -7.98 -3.91 -20.29
CA PHE A 189 -8.59 -2.62 -19.97
C PHE A 189 -9.12 -1.92 -21.24
N GLU A 190 -10.25 -1.22 -21.08
CA GLU A 190 -10.81 -0.40 -22.17
C GLU A 190 -9.90 0.78 -22.48
N ARG A 191 -9.45 0.93 -23.74
CA ARG A 191 -8.50 1.96 -24.20
C ARG A 191 -8.86 3.40 -23.81
N GLU A 192 -10.13 3.72 -23.63
CA GLU A 192 -10.58 5.07 -23.23
C GLU A 192 -10.34 5.39 -21.75
N SER A 193 -10.07 4.37 -20.94
CA SER A 193 -9.78 4.49 -19.52
C SER A 193 -8.30 4.78 -19.22
N ILE A 194 -7.46 4.85 -20.26
CA ILE A 194 -6.01 5.09 -20.14
C ILE A 194 -5.71 6.57 -20.32
N LEU A 195 -4.93 7.15 -19.40
CA LEU A 195 -4.23 8.40 -19.68
C LEU A 195 -2.72 8.15 -19.58
N LYS A 196 -2.03 8.36 -20.70
CA LYS A 196 -0.57 8.46 -20.69
C LYS A 196 -0.21 9.73 -19.91
N ILE A 197 0.66 9.57 -18.92
CA ILE A 197 1.27 10.69 -18.19
C ILE A 197 2.52 11.11 -18.94
#